data_AF-A0A5K1JVV3-F1
#
_entry.id   AF-A0A5K1JVV3-F1
#
_cell.length_a   1.000
_cell.length_b   1.000
_cell.length_c   1.000
_cell.angle_alpha   90.00
_cell.angle_beta   90.00
_cell.angle_gamma   90.00
#
_symmetry.space_group_name_H-M   'P 1'
#
loop_
_entity.id
_entity.type
_entity.pdbx_description
1 polymer ?
#
loop_
_entity_poly.entity_id
_entity_poly.type
_entity_poly.pdbx_seq_one_letter_code
_entity_poly.pdbx_strand_id
1 'polypeptide(L)'
;MKVGGNAAPFCPSWAGKLFGSKASDFGKTSHDTGTIRDLLANVYYPKGSHWTPEYEQPSLPVSDVKIISWNVDFMAPDAATRVSCILNHLQTAILTNDSQPSVLLLQELEYESFGAVLENSWVREHFAVVPPNTGYWSGSYGLATLVSRHIPIVKAQMLQFRQTRMGRAALFVDVLLQTTAANGEPGPPPQTIRIANTHLESLGEGEHVRPVQLSAIAAMLRQRGIHAGVVGGDMNTILPADQRIHVGAGLRDAGTDG
;
A
#
# COMPACT_ATOMS: atom_id res chain seq x y z
N MET A 1 -51.82 0.85 21.62
CA MET A 1 -50.84 -0.26 21.67
C MET A 1 -49.89 -0.06 20.50
N LYS A 2 -48.70 0.50 20.73
CA LYS A 2 -47.66 0.70 19.70
C LYS A 2 -46.68 -0.48 19.80
N VAL A 3 -46.45 -1.19 18.70
CA VAL A 3 -45.35 -2.14 18.57
C VAL A 3 -44.40 -1.57 17.53
N GLY A 4 -43.27 -1.04 18.00
CA GLY A 4 -42.15 -0.65 17.16
C GLY A 4 -41.23 -1.85 16.96
N GLY A 5 -40.93 -2.17 15.71
CA GLY A 5 -39.89 -3.12 15.34
C GLY A 5 -38.62 -2.37 15.00
N ASN A 6 -37.68 -2.29 15.95
CA ASN A 6 -36.30 -1.93 15.67
C ASN A 6 -35.62 -3.15 15.04
N ALA A 7 -35.34 -3.09 13.74
CA ALA A 7 -34.36 -3.96 13.12
C ALA A 7 -32.97 -3.47 13.52
N ALA A 8 -32.29 -4.22 14.38
CA ALA A 8 -30.87 -4.02 14.65
C ALA A 8 -30.07 -4.38 13.38
N PRO A 9 -29.06 -3.57 12.98
CA PRO A 9 -28.18 -3.97 11.89
C PRO A 9 -27.34 -5.17 12.35
N PHE A 10 -27.41 -6.26 11.60
CA PHE A 10 -26.53 -7.42 11.72
C PHE A 10 -25.08 -6.95 11.56
N CYS A 11 -24.34 -6.94 12.67
CA CYS A 11 -22.89 -6.72 12.65
C CYS A 11 -22.24 -8.11 12.61
N PRO A 12 -21.53 -8.51 11.53
CA PRO A 12 -20.88 -9.80 11.47
C PRO A 12 -19.80 -9.93 12.55
N SER A 13 -19.75 -11.07 13.24
CA SER A 13 -18.90 -11.35 14.41
C SER A 13 -17.37 -11.41 14.14
N TRP A 14 -16.92 -11.11 12.93
CA TRP A 14 -15.49 -11.14 12.56
C TRP A 14 -14.76 -9.80 12.76
N ALA A 15 -15.47 -8.69 12.95
CA ALA A 15 -14.87 -7.35 13.08
C ALA A 15 -14.22 -7.06 14.46
N GLY A 16 -14.42 -7.94 15.46
CA GLY A 16 -14.16 -7.64 16.87
C GLY A 16 -12.80 -8.08 17.46
N LYS A 17 -11.83 -8.57 16.68
CA LYS A 17 -10.56 -9.08 17.23
C LYS A 17 -9.34 -8.70 16.40
N LEU A 18 -9.06 -7.40 16.27
CA LEU A 18 -7.80 -6.95 15.65
C LEU A 18 -7.16 -5.72 16.30
N PHE A 19 -7.42 -5.39 17.58
CA PHE A 19 -6.69 -4.25 18.19
C PHE A 19 -6.29 -4.51 19.64
N GLY A 20 -4.98 -4.43 19.88
CA GLY A 20 -4.37 -4.56 21.19
C GLY A 20 -2.86 -4.75 21.12
N SER A 21 -2.10 -3.75 20.65
CA SER A 21 -0.67 -3.66 20.99
C SER A 21 -0.15 -2.23 20.80
N LYS A 22 0.63 -1.76 21.79
CA LYS A 22 1.33 -0.46 21.79
C LYS A 22 2.41 -0.43 20.70
N ALA A 23 2.65 0.75 20.12
CA ALA A 23 3.49 1.01 18.95
C ALA A 23 4.97 0.53 19.01
N SER A 24 5.48 0.04 20.14
CA SER A 24 6.90 -0.28 20.32
C SER A 24 7.31 -1.73 20.06
N ASP A 25 6.36 -2.67 19.86
CA ASP A 25 6.66 -4.11 19.66
C ASP A 25 5.97 -4.70 18.42
N PHE A 26 6.00 -4.00 17.28
CA PHE A 26 5.58 -4.62 16.01
C PHE A 26 6.66 -5.58 15.50
N GLY A 27 6.28 -6.84 15.33
CA GLY A 27 7.17 -7.98 15.11
C GLY A 27 8.20 -7.74 14.02
N LYS A 28 9.48 -7.92 14.36
CA LYS A 28 10.58 -7.99 13.39
C LYS A 28 10.91 -9.45 13.18
N THR A 29 10.86 -9.88 11.93
CA THR A 29 11.25 -11.25 11.56
C THR A 29 12.37 -11.19 10.54
N SER A 30 13.44 -11.94 10.77
CA SER A 30 14.51 -12.11 9.79
C SER A 30 13.98 -12.94 8.61
N HIS A 31 14.31 -12.53 7.40
CA HIS A 31 14.02 -13.24 6.17
C HIS A 31 15.33 -13.38 5.38
N ASP A 32 15.49 -14.44 4.60
CA ASP A 32 16.76 -14.69 3.88
C ASP A 32 17.14 -13.53 2.94
N THR A 33 16.18 -12.72 2.52
CA THR A 33 16.36 -11.58 1.63
C THR A 33 16.28 -10.22 2.32
N GLY A 34 16.05 -10.16 3.64
CA GLY A 34 15.83 -8.89 4.34
C GLY A 34 15.28 -9.01 5.75
N THR A 35 14.77 -7.89 6.26
CA THR A 35 14.06 -7.85 7.55
C THR A 35 12.62 -7.43 7.29
N ILE A 36 11.68 -8.24 7.77
CA ILE A 36 10.25 -7.92 7.71
C ILE A 36 9.85 -7.20 8.99
N ARG A 37 9.12 -6.10 8.85
CA ARG A 37 8.55 -5.33 9.96
C ARG A 37 7.05 -5.19 9.74
N ASP A 38 6.27 -5.53 10.75
CA ASP A 38 4.84 -5.19 10.73
C ASP A 38 4.67 -3.67 10.87
N LEU A 39 3.67 -3.13 10.18
CA LEU A 39 3.37 -1.71 10.13
C LEU A 39 1.92 -1.43 10.51
N LEU A 40 1.69 -0.20 10.92
CA LEU A 40 0.36 0.35 11.14
C LEU A 40 -0.05 1.21 9.94
N ALA A 41 -1.30 1.06 9.52
CA ALA A 41 -1.96 2.03 8.66
C ALA A 41 -2.60 3.10 9.53
N ASN A 42 -2.25 4.36 9.30
CA ASN A 42 -2.82 5.48 10.03
C ASN A 42 -3.83 6.23 9.18
N VAL A 43 -4.94 6.64 9.79
CA VAL A 43 -5.87 7.61 9.21
C VAL A 43 -5.84 8.90 10.00
N TYR A 44 -6.25 10.00 9.39
CA TYR A 44 -6.42 11.25 10.09
C TYR A 44 -7.74 11.26 10.86
N TYR A 45 -7.70 11.58 12.16
CA TYR A 45 -8.88 11.75 13.00
C TYR A 45 -9.21 13.24 13.14
N PRO A 46 -10.25 13.76 12.44
CA PRO A 46 -10.47 15.20 12.34
C PRO A 46 -10.79 15.88 13.67
N LYS A 47 -11.56 15.22 14.55
CA LYS A 47 -11.96 15.82 15.84
C LYS A 47 -10.79 16.04 16.79
N GLY A 48 -9.76 15.21 16.71
CA GLY A 48 -8.56 15.31 17.54
C GLY A 48 -7.36 15.88 16.80
N SER A 49 -7.50 16.25 15.53
CA SER A 49 -6.46 16.78 14.66
C SER A 49 -5.14 15.99 14.67
N HIS A 50 -5.21 14.65 14.70
CA HIS A 50 -4.03 13.78 14.75
C HIS A 50 -4.20 12.53 13.88
N TRP A 51 -3.08 11.91 13.52
CA TRP A 51 -3.04 10.61 12.85
C TRP A 51 -3.14 9.48 13.88
N THR A 52 -3.96 8.47 13.62
CA THR A 52 -4.17 7.35 14.53
C THR A 52 -4.26 6.02 13.77
N PRO A 53 -3.75 4.92 14.33
CA PRO A 53 -4.00 3.57 13.81
C PRO A 53 -5.39 3.03 14.16
N GLU A 54 -6.10 3.70 15.07
CA GLU A 54 -7.43 3.30 15.53
C GLU A 54 -8.50 3.92 14.64
N TYR A 55 -9.06 3.12 13.73
CA TYR A 55 -10.14 3.55 12.87
C TYR A 55 -11.13 2.44 12.57
N GLU A 56 -12.37 2.85 12.31
CA GLU A 56 -13.41 1.96 11.83
C GLU A 56 -13.06 1.51 10.41
N GLN A 57 -12.82 0.21 10.25
CA GLN A 57 -12.69 -0.41 8.94
C GLN A 57 -14.06 -0.38 8.23
N PRO A 58 -14.08 -0.19 6.91
CA PRO A 58 -15.31 -0.36 6.14
C PRO A 58 -15.87 -1.78 6.33
N SER A 59 -17.19 -1.87 6.48
CA SER A 59 -17.89 -3.12 6.83
C SER A 59 -18.03 -4.11 5.67
N LEU A 60 -17.93 -3.62 4.43
CA LEU A 60 -18.07 -4.41 3.21
C LEU A 60 -16.77 -4.35 2.39
N PRO A 61 -16.29 -5.48 1.86
CA PRO A 61 -15.18 -5.48 0.93
C PRO A 61 -15.59 -4.91 -0.43
N VAL A 62 -14.61 -4.39 -1.16
CA VAL A 62 -14.81 -3.80 -2.49
C VAL A 62 -14.67 -4.86 -3.59
N SER A 63 -15.33 -4.67 -4.73
CA SER A 63 -15.24 -5.58 -5.89
C SER A 63 -13.97 -5.37 -6.72
N ASP A 64 -13.50 -4.12 -6.75
CA ASP A 64 -12.43 -3.65 -7.60
C ASP A 64 -11.61 -2.58 -6.88
N VAL A 65 -10.35 -2.44 -7.29
CA VAL A 65 -9.40 -1.45 -6.75
C VAL A 65 -8.58 -0.87 -7.89
N LYS A 66 -8.53 0.45 -7.99
CA LYS A 66 -7.64 1.16 -8.91
C LYS A 66 -6.28 1.40 -8.27
N ILE A 67 -5.22 0.85 -8.85
CA ILE A 67 -3.85 1.03 -8.36
C ILE A 67 -3.15 2.06 -9.23
N ILE A 68 -2.55 3.07 -8.60
CA ILE A 68 -1.77 4.12 -9.27
C ILE A 68 -0.39 4.13 -8.65
N SER A 69 0.66 4.16 -9.49
CA SER A 69 2.04 4.23 -9.03
C SER A 69 2.73 5.48 -9.55
N TRP A 70 3.48 6.18 -8.69
CA TRP A 70 4.23 7.37 -9.08
C TRP A 70 5.49 7.56 -8.25
N ASN A 71 6.65 7.58 -8.92
CA ASN A 71 7.89 8.10 -8.36
C ASN A 71 7.83 9.64 -8.36
N VAL A 72 7.83 10.25 -7.17
CA VAL A 72 7.62 11.70 -7.04
C VAL A 72 8.90 12.52 -7.13
N ASP A 73 10.06 11.89 -7.37
CA ASP A 73 11.38 12.51 -7.55
C ASP A 73 11.77 13.41 -6.36
N PHE A 74 12.49 12.86 -5.38
CA PHE A 74 12.92 13.62 -4.20
C PHE A 74 14.11 14.55 -4.49
N MET A 75 14.78 14.38 -5.65
CA MET A 75 15.97 15.13 -6.00
C MET A 75 15.65 16.51 -6.60
N ALA A 76 14.47 16.64 -7.20
CA ALA A 76 14.01 17.91 -7.73
C ALA A 76 13.67 18.92 -6.61
N PRO A 77 13.89 20.22 -6.83
CA PRO A 77 13.56 21.27 -5.87
C PRO A 77 12.05 21.30 -5.55
N ASP A 78 11.72 21.90 -4.40
CA ASP A 78 10.35 22.12 -3.94
C ASP A 78 9.51 20.83 -3.85
N ALA A 79 10.11 19.75 -3.33
CA ALA A 79 9.50 18.42 -3.28
C ALA A 79 8.09 18.42 -2.63
N ALA A 80 7.89 19.18 -1.55
CA ALA A 80 6.58 19.33 -0.90
C ALA A 80 5.50 19.94 -1.80
N THR A 81 5.83 21.01 -2.53
CA THR A 81 4.91 21.65 -3.48
C THR A 81 4.61 20.72 -4.64
N ARG A 82 5.62 20.03 -5.17
CA ARG A 82 5.45 19.08 -6.28
C ARG A 82 4.53 17.93 -5.90
N VAL A 83 4.70 17.32 -4.73
CA VAL A 83 3.81 16.26 -4.26
C VAL A 83 2.39 16.78 -4.05
N SER A 84 2.22 17.99 -3.52
CA SER A 84 0.90 18.61 -3.40
C SER A 84 0.22 18.79 -4.78
N CYS A 85 0.97 19.21 -5.79
CA CYS A 85 0.48 19.31 -7.17
C CYS A 85 0.12 17.93 -7.76
N ILE A 86 0.93 16.91 -7.50
CA ILE A 86 0.66 15.53 -7.91
C ILE A 86 -0.64 15.04 -7.30
N LEU A 87 -0.83 15.20 -5.98
CA LEU A 87 -2.05 14.78 -5.28
C LEU A 87 -3.29 15.52 -5.82
N ASN A 88 -3.18 16.83 -6.06
CA ASN A 88 -4.27 17.60 -6.68
C ASN A 88 -4.59 17.10 -8.10
N HIS A 89 -3.59 16.76 -8.91
CA HIS A 89 -3.82 16.18 -10.22
C HIS A 89 -4.51 14.81 -10.13
N LEU A 90 -4.06 13.95 -9.20
CA LEU A 90 -4.69 12.65 -8.97
C LEU A 90 -6.16 12.80 -8.58
N GLN A 91 -6.49 13.69 -7.66
CA GLN A 91 -7.87 13.98 -7.25
C GLN A 91 -8.71 14.52 -8.42
N THR A 92 -8.23 15.57 -9.09
CA THR A 92 -9.06 16.35 -10.01
C THR A 92 -9.12 15.79 -11.43
N ALA A 93 -8.15 14.96 -11.84
CA ALA A 93 -8.07 14.45 -13.20
C ALA A 93 -8.15 12.91 -13.30
N ILE A 94 -7.74 12.16 -12.27
CA ILE A 94 -7.60 10.69 -12.36
C ILE A 94 -8.62 9.94 -11.50
N LEU A 95 -8.89 10.46 -10.31
CA LEU A 95 -9.79 9.92 -9.29
C LEU A 95 -10.91 10.93 -9.02
N THR A 96 -11.60 11.35 -10.07
CA THR A 96 -12.68 12.36 -10.00
C THR A 96 -13.89 11.94 -9.15
N ASN A 97 -13.94 10.66 -8.77
CA ASN A 97 -14.87 10.14 -7.78
C ASN A 97 -14.09 9.71 -6.53
N ASP A 98 -14.18 10.48 -5.46
CA ASP A 98 -13.48 10.21 -4.19
C ASP A 98 -13.95 8.91 -3.50
N SER A 99 -15.12 8.37 -3.89
CA SER A 99 -15.60 7.07 -3.41
C SER A 99 -15.02 5.89 -4.18
N GLN A 100 -14.24 6.12 -5.25
CA GLN A 100 -13.62 5.04 -6.00
C GLN A 100 -12.52 4.36 -5.16
N PRO A 101 -12.63 3.04 -4.89
CA PRO A 101 -11.59 2.31 -4.19
C PRO A 101 -10.27 2.39 -4.94
N SER A 102 -9.26 2.98 -4.32
CA SER A 102 -7.96 3.22 -4.94
C SER A 102 -6.81 3.03 -3.97
N VAL A 103 -5.65 2.67 -4.52
CA VAL A 103 -4.39 2.56 -3.80
C VAL A 103 -3.31 3.31 -4.56
N LEU A 104 -2.67 4.27 -3.90
CA LEU A 104 -1.58 5.07 -4.46
C LEU A 104 -0.25 4.53 -3.93
N LEU A 105 0.65 4.16 -4.84
CA LEU A 105 1.99 3.68 -4.56
C LEU A 105 2.97 4.83 -4.87
N LEU A 106 3.48 5.50 -3.84
CA LEU A 106 4.42 6.60 -3.99
C LEU A 106 5.85 6.15 -3.66
N GLN A 107 6.80 6.51 -4.51
CA GLN A 107 8.24 6.31 -4.30
C GLN A 107 8.94 7.67 -4.26
N GLU A 108 10.15 7.72 -3.68
CA GLU A 108 10.95 8.95 -3.59
C GLU A 108 10.27 10.07 -2.80
N LEU A 109 9.67 9.72 -1.67
CA LEU A 109 9.26 10.74 -0.70
C LEU A 109 10.42 11.01 0.25
N GLU A 110 10.83 12.26 0.39
CA GLU A 110 11.66 12.73 1.51
C GLU A 110 10.79 13.33 2.64
N TYR A 111 11.43 13.76 3.74
CA TYR A 111 10.75 14.24 4.94
C TYR A 111 9.69 15.32 4.66
N GLU A 112 10.05 16.39 3.92
CA GLU A 112 9.14 17.50 3.65
C GLU A 112 7.99 17.07 2.74
N SER A 113 8.30 16.31 1.69
CA SER A 113 7.29 15.79 0.76
C SER A 113 6.31 14.81 1.41
N PHE A 114 6.77 13.98 2.35
CA PHE A 114 5.90 13.14 3.17
C PHE A 114 5.04 13.96 4.13
N GLY A 115 5.61 15.02 4.71
CA GLY A 115 4.86 16.02 5.47
C GLY A 115 3.70 16.61 4.65
N ALA A 116 3.97 17.01 3.40
CA ALA A 116 2.94 17.51 2.49
C ALA A 116 1.84 16.48 2.20
N VAL A 117 2.18 15.19 2.06
CA VAL A 117 1.18 14.10 1.98
C VAL A 117 0.28 14.09 3.23
N LEU A 118 0.87 14.15 4.41
CA LEU A 118 0.13 14.11 5.69
C LEU A 118 -0.66 15.39 5.98
N GLU A 119 -0.35 16.50 5.31
CA GLU A 119 -1.04 17.79 5.45
C GLU A 119 -2.16 17.99 4.43
N ASN A 120 -2.11 17.28 3.30
CA ASN A 120 -3.09 17.37 2.24
C ASN A 120 -4.50 16.97 2.73
N SER A 121 -5.49 17.84 2.52
CA SER A 121 -6.86 17.64 3.01
C SER A 121 -7.55 16.44 2.38
N TRP A 122 -7.34 16.21 1.07
CA TRP A 122 -7.89 15.06 0.37
C TRP A 122 -7.32 13.74 0.90
N VAL A 123 -6.01 13.70 1.16
CA VAL A 123 -5.37 12.53 1.80
C VAL A 123 -5.95 12.28 3.19
N ARG A 124 -6.03 13.32 4.04
CA ARG A 124 -6.59 13.22 5.40
C ARG A 124 -8.03 12.72 5.41
N GLU A 125 -8.82 13.12 4.43
CA GLU A 125 -10.23 12.75 4.36
C GLU A 125 -10.43 11.31 3.86
N HIS A 126 -9.70 10.93 2.80
CA HIS A 126 -10.04 9.72 2.01
C HIS A 126 -9.07 8.56 2.15
N PHE A 127 -7.89 8.72 2.76
CA PHE A 127 -6.85 7.69 2.75
C PHE A 127 -6.33 7.30 4.13
N ALA A 128 -6.00 6.02 4.28
CA ALA A 128 -5.05 5.53 5.26
C ALA A 128 -3.64 5.57 4.66
N VAL A 129 -2.63 5.91 5.46
CA VAL A 129 -1.23 6.06 5.03
C VAL A 129 -0.35 5.02 5.71
N VAL A 130 0.52 4.40 4.92
CA VAL A 130 1.52 3.41 5.35
C VAL A 130 2.88 3.75 4.70
N PRO A 131 4.02 3.78 5.43
CA PRO A 131 4.14 3.69 6.88
C PRO A 131 3.57 4.95 7.57
N PRO A 132 3.39 4.95 8.90
CA PRO A 132 2.80 6.09 9.60
C PRO A 132 3.75 7.30 9.74
N ASN A 133 5.06 7.09 9.51
CA ASN A 133 6.07 8.14 9.51
C ASN A 133 7.32 7.69 8.74
N THR A 134 8.25 8.61 8.50
CA THR A 134 9.49 8.39 7.76
C THR A 134 10.53 7.56 8.53
N GLY A 135 10.36 7.34 9.84
CA GLY A 135 11.30 6.58 10.69
C GLY A 135 11.41 5.08 10.34
N TYR A 136 10.57 4.59 9.43
CA TYR A 136 10.66 3.23 8.89
C TYR A 136 11.61 3.11 7.70
N TRP A 137 12.01 4.23 7.10
CA TRP A 137 12.94 4.23 5.98
C TRP A 137 14.37 4.05 6.46
N SER A 138 15.19 3.38 5.65
CA SER A 138 16.63 3.21 5.92
C SER A 138 17.50 4.29 5.26
N GLY A 139 16.89 5.29 4.61
CA GLY A 139 17.57 6.38 3.91
C GLY A 139 16.86 7.72 4.11
N SER A 140 17.33 8.77 3.42
CA SER A 140 16.74 10.12 3.47
C SER A 140 15.39 10.25 2.75
N TYR A 141 15.02 9.23 1.99
CA TYR A 141 13.77 9.13 1.26
C TYR A 141 13.23 7.68 1.29
N GLY A 142 11.98 7.49 0.91
CA GLY A 142 11.38 6.16 0.90
C GLY A 142 10.03 6.06 0.21
N LEU A 143 9.22 5.13 0.72
CA LEU A 143 7.96 4.71 0.13
C LEU A 143 6.79 5.17 1.01
N ALA A 144 5.66 5.48 0.37
CA ALA A 144 4.35 5.53 1.02
C ALA A 144 3.31 4.81 0.16
N THR A 145 2.38 4.11 0.81
CA THR A 145 1.18 3.57 0.19
C THR A 145 -0.02 4.22 0.85
N LEU A 146 -0.85 4.86 0.03
CA LEU A 146 -2.11 5.47 0.46
C LEU A 146 -3.23 4.55 0.02
N VAL A 147 -4.05 4.08 0.96
CA VAL A 147 -5.15 3.16 0.69
C VAL A 147 -6.45 3.88 0.97
N SER A 148 -7.35 3.91 -0.01
CA SER A 148 -8.69 4.49 0.17
C SER A 148 -9.37 3.89 1.40
N ARG A 149 -9.98 4.73 2.23
CA ARG A 149 -10.71 4.32 3.44
C ARG A 149 -11.94 3.45 3.17
N HIS A 150 -12.33 3.33 1.91
CA HIS A 150 -13.37 2.39 1.46
C HIS A 150 -12.87 0.95 1.35
N ILE A 151 -11.56 0.71 1.44
CA ILE A 151 -10.95 -0.62 1.32
C ILE A 151 -10.60 -1.16 2.72
N PRO A 152 -11.12 -2.34 3.12
CA PRO A 152 -10.70 -2.95 4.38
C PRO A 152 -9.22 -3.36 4.34
N ILE A 153 -8.42 -2.85 5.26
CA ILE A 153 -7.01 -3.22 5.43
C ILE A 153 -6.88 -4.33 6.47
N VAL A 154 -6.28 -5.44 6.09
CA VAL A 154 -6.03 -6.60 6.96
C VAL A 154 -4.69 -6.48 7.66
N LYS A 155 -3.65 -6.11 6.92
CA LYS A 155 -2.27 -6.10 7.40
C LYS A 155 -1.41 -5.14 6.57
N ALA A 156 -0.42 -4.53 7.19
CA ALA A 156 0.64 -3.83 6.48
C ALA A 156 2.01 -4.31 6.98
N GLN A 157 2.98 -4.45 6.07
CA GLN A 157 4.34 -4.88 6.39
C GLN A 157 5.35 -4.20 5.47
N MET A 158 6.60 -4.08 5.92
CA MET A 158 7.72 -3.66 5.08
C MET A 158 8.82 -4.72 5.11
N LEU A 159 9.27 -5.12 3.92
CA LEU A 159 10.50 -5.86 3.73
C LEU A 159 11.61 -4.86 3.44
N GLN A 160 12.49 -4.64 4.42
CA GLN A 160 13.75 -3.94 4.17
C GLN A 160 14.71 -4.92 3.49
N PHE A 161 15.13 -4.64 2.26
CA PHE A 161 16.04 -5.53 1.54
C PHE A 161 17.40 -5.59 2.24
N ARG A 162 17.97 -6.79 2.34
CA ARG A 162 19.35 -6.98 2.82
C ARG A 162 20.37 -6.50 1.79
N GLN A 163 20.12 -6.80 0.52
CA GLN A 163 20.96 -6.35 -0.59
C GLN A 163 20.43 -5.03 -1.11
N THR A 164 20.93 -3.94 -0.53
CA THR A 164 20.71 -2.61 -1.07
C THR A 164 21.81 -1.63 -0.67
N ARG A 165 22.14 -0.69 -1.58
CA ARG A 165 23.01 0.46 -1.30
C ARG A 165 22.22 1.75 -1.08
N MET A 166 21.02 1.85 -1.63
CA MET A 166 20.16 3.04 -1.57
C MET A 166 19.02 2.93 -0.56
N GLY A 167 19.12 2.00 0.39
CA GLY A 167 18.10 1.82 1.44
C GLY A 167 16.76 1.26 0.93
N ARG A 168 16.75 0.57 -0.22
CA ARG A 168 15.55 0.08 -0.90
C ARG A 168 14.74 -0.90 -0.05
N ALA A 169 13.43 -0.85 -0.21
CA ALA A 169 12.47 -1.71 0.48
C ALA A 169 11.28 -2.07 -0.42
N ALA A 170 10.45 -2.98 0.07
CA ALA A 170 9.10 -3.19 -0.45
C ALA A 170 8.09 -3.04 0.69
N LEU A 171 7.04 -2.29 0.42
CA LEU A 171 5.94 -2.02 1.33
C LEU A 171 4.71 -2.80 0.86
N PHE A 172 4.13 -3.61 1.74
CA PHE A 172 3.00 -4.48 1.46
C PHE A 172 1.78 -4.04 2.26
N VAL A 173 0.63 -4.01 1.59
CA VAL A 173 -0.67 -3.87 2.23
C VAL A 173 -1.59 -4.98 1.76
N ASP A 174 -2.16 -5.70 2.72
CA ASP A 174 -3.15 -6.74 2.51
C ASP A 174 -4.54 -6.13 2.64
N VAL A 175 -5.36 -6.28 1.61
CA VAL A 175 -6.72 -5.73 1.53
C VAL A 175 -7.75 -6.83 1.25
N LEU A 176 -9.00 -6.63 1.67
CA LEU A 176 -10.09 -7.57 1.36
C LEU A 176 -10.88 -7.13 0.14
N LEU A 177 -10.99 -8.01 -0.85
CA LEU A 177 -11.85 -7.85 -2.01
C LEU A 177 -12.96 -8.90 -2.03
N GLN A 178 -14.15 -8.50 -2.46
CA GLN A 178 -15.28 -9.38 -2.69
C GLN A 178 -15.37 -9.69 -4.18
N THR A 179 -15.12 -10.93 -4.55
CA THR A 179 -15.42 -11.37 -5.92
C THR A 179 -16.94 -11.42 -6.11
N THR A 180 -17.45 -10.84 -7.20
CA THR A 180 -18.82 -11.04 -7.66
C THR A 180 -18.84 -12.19 -8.66
N ALA A 181 -19.82 -13.09 -8.53
CA ALA A 181 -20.04 -14.12 -9.53
C ALA A 181 -20.57 -13.49 -10.83
N ALA A 182 -20.41 -14.17 -11.97
CA ALA A 182 -20.82 -13.67 -13.28
C ALA A 182 -22.34 -13.36 -13.38
N ASN A 183 -23.15 -13.91 -12.48
CA ASN A 183 -24.58 -13.66 -12.35
C ASN A 183 -24.93 -12.51 -11.38
N GLY A 184 -23.93 -11.79 -10.86
CA GLY A 184 -24.12 -10.67 -9.92
C GLY A 184 -24.29 -11.07 -8.45
N GLU A 185 -24.32 -12.37 -8.14
CA GLU A 185 -24.39 -12.85 -6.76
C GLU A 185 -23.06 -12.68 -6.02
N PRO A 186 -23.06 -12.56 -4.68
CA PRO A 186 -21.85 -12.59 -3.89
C PRO A 186 -21.09 -13.88 -4.16
N GLY A 187 -19.85 -13.76 -4.62
CA GLY A 187 -18.96 -14.90 -4.84
C GLY A 187 -18.52 -15.55 -3.52
N PRO A 188 -17.43 -16.34 -3.54
CA PRO A 188 -16.83 -16.87 -2.31
C PRO A 188 -16.55 -15.76 -1.27
N PRO A 189 -16.29 -16.12 0.00
CA PRO A 189 -15.94 -15.16 1.04
C PRO A 189 -14.86 -14.17 0.61
N PRO A 190 -14.81 -12.97 1.22
CA PRO A 190 -13.82 -11.95 0.87
C PRO A 190 -12.40 -12.53 0.83
N GLN A 191 -11.67 -12.25 -0.24
CA GLN A 191 -10.32 -12.76 -0.48
C GLN A 191 -9.28 -11.70 -0.12
N THR A 192 -8.19 -12.12 0.51
CA THR A 192 -7.06 -11.23 0.81
C THR A 192 -6.17 -11.04 -0.41
N ILE A 193 -6.01 -9.80 -0.83
CA ILE A 193 -5.14 -9.40 -1.94
C ILE A 193 -3.98 -8.59 -1.36
N ARG A 194 -2.75 -8.96 -1.71
CA ARG A 194 -1.54 -8.26 -1.28
C ARG A 194 -1.06 -7.30 -2.36
N ILE A 195 -1.01 -6.01 -2.04
CA ILE A 195 -0.50 -4.97 -2.91
C ILE A 195 0.87 -4.54 -2.40
N ALA A 196 1.89 -4.61 -3.26
CA ALA A 196 3.25 -4.20 -2.96
C ALA A 196 3.61 -2.91 -3.70
N ASN A 197 4.16 -1.94 -2.97
CA ASN A 197 4.86 -0.78 -3.49
C ASN A 197 6.37 -1.00 -3.31
N THR A 198 7.16 -0.77 -4.35
CA THR A 198 8.62 -0.83 -4.24
C THR A 198 9.32 0.28 -5.02
N HIS A 199 10.58 0.49 -4.67
CA HIS A 199 11.52 1.19 -5.51
C HIS A 199 12.78 0.32 -5.54
N LEU A 200 13.02 -0.38 -6.66
CA LEU A 200 14.16 -1.29 -6.80
C LEU A 200 15.47 -0.52 -6.97
N GLU A 201 16.61 -1.21 -6.82
CA GLU A 201 17.94 -0.60 -6.91
C GLU A 201 18.16 0.13 -8.25
N SER A 202 18.61 1.39 -8.17
CA SER A 202 18.78 2.24 -9.36
C SER A 202 20.16 2.07 -9.99
N LEU A 203 20.34 2.75 -11.14
CA LEU A 203 21.59 2.82 -11.89
C LEU A 203 22.06 1.45 -12.40
N GLY A 204 23.16 1.44 -13.16
CA GLY A 204 23.75 0.21 -13.69
C GLY A 204 24.21 -0.75 -12.60
N GLU A 205 24.71 -0.24 -11.47
CA GLU A 205 25.15 -1.07 -10.33
C GLU A 205 24.02 -1.93 -9.73
N GLY A 206 22.76 -1.50 -9.90
CA GLY A 206 21.59 -2.24 -9.44
C GLY A 206 21.24 -3.47 -10.28
N GLU A 207 21.84 -3.67 -11.47
CA GLU A 207 21.46 -4.72 -12.44
C GLU A 207 21.38 -6.11 -11.81
N HIS A 208 22.38 -6.51 -11.03
CA HIS A 208 22.42 -7.84 -10.42
C HIS A 208 21.53 -7.94 -9.17
N VAL A 209 21.13 -6.81 -8.59
CA VAL A 209 20.40 -6.73 -7.33
C VAL A 209 18.89 -6.67 -7.56
N ARG A 210 18.43 -5.95 -8.60
CA ARG A 210 17.00 -5.82 -8.94
C ARG A 210 16.27 -7.17 -9.08
N PRO A 211 16.82 -8.21 -9.78
CA PRO A 211 16.15 -9.50 -9.88
C PRO A 211 15.98 -10.20 -8.52
N VAL A 212 16.97 -10.05 -7.62
CA VAL A 212 16.93 -10.63 -6.26
C VAL A 212 15.88 -9.92 -5.41
N GLN A 213 15.83 -8.60 -5.47
CA GLN A 213 14.81 -7.80 -4.77
C GLN A 213 13.41 -8.14 -5.28
N LEU A 214 13.19 -8.19 -6.59
CA LEU A 214 11.88 -8.53 -7.14
C LEU A 214 11.46 -9.97 -6.84
N SER A 215 12.41 -10.91 -6.84
CA SER A 215 12.14 -12.30 -6.43
C SER A 215 11.74 -12.39 -4.95
N ALA A 216 12.36 -11.58 -4.09
CA ALA A 216 11.96 -11.48 -2.68
C ALA A 216 10.54 -10.94 -2.51
N ILE A 217 10.15 -9.93 -3.30
CA ILE A 217 8.77 -9.44 -3.35
C ILE A 217 7.84 -10.56 -3.81
N ALA A 218 8.17 -11.25 -4.90
CA ALA A 218 7.33 -12.32 -5.44
C ALA A 218 7.11 -13.46 -4.44
N ALA A 219 8.11 -13.79 -3.62
CA ALA A 219 7.95 -14.74 -2.52
C ALA A 219 6.94 -14.24 -1.46
N MET A 220 7.01 -12.95 -1.08
CA MET A 220 6.04 -12.33 -0.18
C MET A 220 4.61 -12.31 -0.75
N LEU A 221 4.45 -12.10 -2.06
CA LEU A 221 3.15 -12.10 -2.74
C LEU A 221 2.47 -13.48 -2.77
N ARG A 222 3.25 -14.57 -2.64
CA ARG A 222 2.74 -15.96 -2.67
C ARG A 222 2.65 -16.61 -1.30
N GLN A 223 2.76 -15.84 -0.22
CA GLN A 223 2.65 -16.37 1.13
C GLN A 223 1.27 -16.99 1.38
N ARG A 224 1.23 -18.03 2.23
CA ARG A 224 -0.01 -18.69 2.62
C ARG A 224 -0.99 -17.68 3.22
N GLY A 225 -2.24 -17.73 2.78
CA GLY A 225 -3.30 -16.82 3.21
C GLY A 225 -3.46 -15.58 2.32
N ILE A 226 -2.55 -15.38 1.36
CA ILE A 226 -2.73 -14.40 0.28
C ILE A 226 -3.36 -15.12 -0.92
N HIS A 227 -4.50 -14.61 -1.39
CA HIS A 227 -5.20 -15.19 -2.54
C HIS A 227 -4.54 -14.79 -3.86
N ALA A 228 -4.21 -13.50 -3.98
CA ALA A 228 -3.47 -12.97 -5.12
C ALA A 228 -2.59 -11.81 -4.67
N GLY A 229 -1.57 -11.51 -5.47
CA GLY A 229 -0.62 -10.45 -5.20
C GLY A 229 -0.30 -9.64 -6.43
N VAL A 230 -0.10 -8.34 -6.23
CA VAL A 230 0.34 -7.40 -7.26
C VAL A 230 1.49 -6.57 -6.69
N VAL A 231 2.48 -6.28 -7.52
CA VAL A 231 3.55 -5.33 -7.20
C VAL A 231 3.56 -4.23 -8.25
N GLY A 232 3.58 -2.99 -7.77
CA GLY A 232 3.87 -1.81 -8.57
C GLY A 232 4.97 -0.99 -7.92
N GLY A 233 5.33 0.10 -8.57
CA GLY A 233 6.39 0.98 -8.11
C GLY A 233 7.41 1.30 -9.19
N ASP A 234 8.52 1.88 -8.76
CA ASP A 234 9.66 2.12 -9.63
C ASP A 234 10.56 0.89 -9.67
N MET A 235 10.45 0.14 -10.76
CA MET A 235 11.24 -1.08 -10.95
C MET A 235 12.68 -0.79 -11.41
N ASN A 236 13.02 0.45 -11.76
CA ASN A 236 14.31 0.83 -12.36
C ASN A 236 14.73 -0.12 -13.48
N THR A 237 13.82 -0.43 -14.42
CA THR A 237 14.13 -1.24 -15.60
C THR A 237 14.96 -0.40 -16.59
N ILE A 238 16.27 -0.32 -16.36
CA ILE A 238 17.19 0.61 -17.03
C ILE A 238 17.93 -0.08 -18.19
N LEU A 239 18.32 -1.34 -18.00
CA LEU A 239 19.15 -2.11 -18.94
C LEU A 239 18.33 -3.19 -19.64
N PRO A 240 18.79 -3.69 -20.81
CA PRO A 240 18.11 -4.80 -21.49
C PRO A 240 17.91 -6.04 -20.61
N ALA A 241 18.83 -6.31 -19.68
CA ALA A 241 18.71 -7.40 -18.71
C ALA A 241 17.49 -7.26 -17.78
N ASP A 242 17.01 -6.03 -17.56
CA ASP A 242 15.88 -5.76 -16.68
C ASP A 242 14.53 -6.14 -17.30
N GLN A 243 14.45 -6.26 -18.63
CA GLN A 243 13.18 -6.47 -19.35
C GLN A 243 12.46 -7.75 -18.91
N ARG A 244 13.19 -8.74 -18.37
CA ARG A 244 12.63 -10.05 -18.03
C ARG A 244 12.75 -10.42 -16.55
N ILE A 245 13.11 -9.47 -15.68
CA ILE A 245 13.26 -9.77 -14.24
C ILE A 245 11.94 -10.19 -13.60
N HIS A 246 10.81 -9.66 -14.11
CA HIS A 246 9.47 -10.06 -13.68
C HIS A 246 9.18 -11.53 -14.05
N VAL A 247 9.54 -11.96 -15.27
CA VAL A 247 9.43 -13.36 -15.70
C VAL A 247 10.29 -14.27 -14.81
N GLY A 248 11.53 -13.87 -14.52
CA GLY A 248 12.43 -14.60 -13.61
C GLY A 248 11.87 -14.73 -12.20
N ALA A 249 11.13 -13.72 -11.73
CA ALA A 249 10.41 -13.75 -10.45
C ALA A 249 9.07 -14.53 -10.52
N GLY A 250 8.67 -15.02 -11.70
CA GLY A 250 7.40 -15.70 -11.96
C GLY A 250 6.17 -14.78 -11.92
N LEU A 251 6.36 -13.49 -12.20
CA LEU A 251 5.32 -12.47 -12.28
C LEU A 251 4.94 -12.21 -13.75
N ARG A 252 3.76 -11.62 -13.95
CA ARG A 252 3.27 -11.12 -15.24
C ARG A 252 3.21 -9.61 -15.21
N ASP A 253 3.29 -8.98 -16.39
CA ASP A 253 3.28 -7.54 -16.53
C ASP A 253 1.90 -7.05 -17.01
N ALA A 254 1.24 -6.21 -16.22
CA ALA A 254 -0.07 -5.67 -16.57
C ALA A 254 -0.04 -4.74 -17.82
N GLY A 255 1.11 -4.16 -18.15
CA GLY A 255 1.24 -3.27 -19.31
C GLY A 255 1.43 -3.99 -20.65
N THR A 256 1.86 -5.26 -20.61
CA THR A 256 2.17 -6.04 -21.83
C THR A 256 1.40 -7.37 -21.93
N ASP A 257 0.98 -7.96 -20.80
CA ASP A 257 0.22 -9.21 -20.73
C ASP A 257 -1.29 -9.01 -20.43
N GLY A 258 -1.74 -7.75 -20.36
CA GLY A 258 -3.09 -7.32 -19.95
C GLY A 258 -4.10 -7.17 -21.09
#